data_AF-A0A9W8MQC8-F1
#
_entry.id   AF-A0A9W8MQC8-F1
#
_cell.length_a   1.000
_cell.length_b   1.000
_cell.length_c   1.000
_cell.angle_alpha   90.00
_cell.angle_beta   90.00
_cell.angle_gamma   90.00
#
_symmetry.space_group_name_H-M   'P 1'
#
loop_
_entity.id
_entity.type
_entity.pdbx_description
1 polymer ?
#
loop_
_entity_poly.entity_id
_entity_poly.type
_entity_poly.pdbx_seq_one_letter_code
_entity_poly.pdbx_strand_id
1 'polypeptide(L)'
;MRVAGGKVNGDLFHCLLQQGEKPQLELGEEHRIAIQGANHRALEITTASRKRKVEDASADDNAQEQVMTIFQPTTTMATSEQLNFNPPHPPQENAIEAFNLLLPTLKSEIVKSRRHWDAHEPRMWSRAAGLSDHELVAFKIEEDLVEVRSAATSYGTIILGKIRLPGVKDEEGEGFVHVRIHDPPNRGAEDVRFHSLFTDEIRKDPDDPPVDFRAIQVTNKPLEFFNE
;
A
#
# COMPACT_ATOMS: atom_id res chain seq x y z
N MET A 1 -20.53 8.05 55.17
CA MET A 1 -21.69 8.87 55.60
C MET A 1 -21.94 9.94 54.54
N ARG A 2 -22.87 9.70 53.60
CA ARG A 2 -23.56 10.69 52.75
C ARG A 2 -24.57 9.95 51.84
N VAL A 3 -25.85 10.25 52.10
CA VAL A 3 -26.94 10.63 51.17
C VAL A 3 -27.53 9.63 50.14
N ALA A 4 -28.87 9.50 50.27
CA ALA A 4 -29.95 9.29 49.29
C ALA A 4 -30.15 7.94 48.59
N GLY A 5 -31.17 7.20 49.09
CA GLY A 5 -32.15 6.52 48.23
C GLY A 5 -33.24 7.52 47.82
N GLY A 6 -33.96 7.40 46.70
CA GLY A 6 -34.26 6.21 45.90
C GLY A 6 -35.76 5.95 45.98
N LYS A 7 -36.55 6.65 45.16
CA LYS A 7 -37.91 6.28 44.73
C LYS A 7 -38.44 7.30 43.72
N VAL A 8 -38.62 6.87 42.47
CA VAL A 8 -39.50 7.53 41.50
C VAL A 8 -40.43 6.49 40.91
N ASN A 9 -41.70 6.88 40.83
CA ASN A 9 -42.86 6.07 40.54
C ASN A 9 -42.89 5.56 39.10
N GLY A 10 -43.35 4.32 38.92
CA GLY A 10 -44.02 3.92 37.70
C GLY A 10 -45.46 4.43 37.73
N ASP A 11 -45.96 4.92 36.60
CA ASP A 11 -47.05 4.23 35.90
C ASP A 11 -47.50 4.96 34.63
N LEU A 12 -47.84 4.11 33.65
CA LEU A 12 -48.81 4.29 32.58
C LEU A 12 -48.74 5.56 31.72
N PHE A 13 -48.36 5.40 30.45
CA PHE A 13 -49.26 5.79 29.35
C PHE A 13 -49.05 4.90 28.12
N HIS A 14 -50.17 4.42 27.62
CA HIS A 14 -50.41 3.58 26.46
C HIS A 14 -51.13 4.46 25.41
N CYS A 15 -51.06 4.10 24.11
CA CYS A 15 -51.58 4.79 22.90
C CYS A 15 -50.52 5.66 22.18
N LEU A 16 -50.38 5.68 20.85
CA LEU A 16 -51.23 5.20 19.75
C LEU A 16 -50.36 5.04 18.48
N LEU A 17 -50.70 4.06 17.64
CA LEU A 17 -50.26 3.91 16.26
C LEU A 17 -50.96 4.92 15.34
N GLN A 18 -50.24 5.51 14.38
CA GLN A 18 -50.71 5.93 13.03
C GLN A 18 -49.49 6.38 12.20
N GLN A 19 -49.18 5.68 11.09
CA GLN A 19 -49.36 6.13 9.68
C GLN A 19 -48.71 7.51 9.40
N GLY A 20 -47.79 7.72 8.47
CA GLY A 20 -47.47 7.05 7.21
C GLY A 20 -47.49 8.13 6.13
N GLU A 21 -46.33 8.59 5.64
CA GLU A 21 -46.24 9.38 4.40
C GLU A 21 -44.79 9.40 3.89
N LYS A 22 -44.60 8.92 2.65
CA LYS A 22 -43.38 9.04 1.84
C LYS A 22 -43.47 10.34 1.04
N PRO A 23 -42.39 11.12 0.89
CA PRO A 23 -42.27 12.03 -0.22
C PRO A 23 -41.60 11.30 -1.40
N GLN A 24 -42.40 11.05 -2.45
CA GLN A 24 -41.93 10.93 -3.83
C GLN A 24 -41.41 12.31 -4.26
N LEU A 25 -40.21 12.36 -4.81
CA LEU A 25 -39.73 13.52 -5.55
C LEU A 25 -39.18 13.04 -6.90
N GLU A 26 -39.60 13.76 -7.90
CA GLU A 26 -39.75 13.35 -9.29
C GLU A 26 -38.45 13.34 -10.09
N LEU A 27 -38.51 12.54 -11.15
CA LEU A 27 -37.56 12.46 -12.25
C LEU A 27 -37.49 13.80 -13.01
N GLY A 28 -36.30 14.37 -13.12
CA GLY A 28 -35.95 15.38 -14.10
C GLY A 28 -35.11 14.73 -15.21
N GLU A 29 -35.69 14.67 -16.40
CA GLU A 29 -35.05 14.24 -17.64
C GLU A 29 -33.97 15.24 -18.11
N GLU A 30 -33.14 14.74 -19.03
CA GLU A 30 -32.37 15.49 -20.04
C GLU A 30 -31.05 16.15 -19.60
N HIS A 31 -29.94 15.49 -19.92
CA HIS A 31 -28.93 16.07 -20.80
C HIS A 31 -28.12 14.97 -21.49
N ARG A 32 -28.46 14.73 -22.76
CA ARG A 32 -27.58 14.07 -23.73
C ARG A 32 -26.49 15.06 -24.12
N ILE A 33 -25.22 14.75 -23.84
CA ILE A 33 -24.09 15.41 -24.51
C ILE A 33 -23.37 14.34 -25.33
N ALA A 34 -23.49 14.49 -26.64
CA ALA A 34 -22.72 13.77 -27.64
C ALA A 34 -21.26 14.23 -27.58
N ILE A 35 -20.33 13.28 -27.59
CA ILE A 35 -18.94 13.54 -27.95
C ILE A 35 -18.60 12.65 -29.14
N GLN A 36 -18.65 13.25 -30.33
CA GLN A 36 -17.94 12.82 -31.53
C GLN A 36 -16.58 13.52 -31.55
N GLY A 37 -15.54 12.81 -32.00
CA GLY A 37 -14.23 13.40 -32.33
C GLY A 37 -13.09 12.52 -31.85
N ALA A 38 -12.70 11.52 -32.63
CA ALA A 38 -11.60 11.64 -33.60
C ALA A 38 -10.23 11.52 -32.91
N ASN A 39 -9.58 10.37 -33.09
CA ASN A 39 -8.14 10.27 -33.29
C ASN A 39 -7.79 8.83 -33.67
N HIS A 40 -7.12 8.66 -34.81
CA HIS A 40 -5.79 8.03 -34.87
C HIS A 40 -5.26 8.14 -36.29
N ARG A 41 -4.48 9.21 -36.50
CA ARG A 41 -3.60 9.38 -37.65
C ARG A 41 -2.34 8.57 -37.34
N ALA A 42 -2.09 7.54 -38.14
CA ALA A 42 -0.90 6.72 -38.05
C ALA A 42 0.35 7.57 -38.33
N LEU A 43 1.32 7.52 -37.44
CA LEU A 43 2.66 8.09 -37.60
C LEU A 43 3.58 7.00 -38.12
N GLU A 44 4.05 7.19 -39.34
CA GLU A 44 5.12 6.42 -39.98
C GLU A 44 6.44 6.69 -39.24
N ILE A 45 7.11 5.63 -38.78
CA ILE A 45 8.49 5.69 -38.27
C ILE A 45 9.40 5.10 -39.34
N THR A 46 10.10 5.98 -40.04
CA THR A 46 11.22 5.65 -40.94
C THR A 46 12.48 5.37 -40.11
N THR A 47 12.88 4.10 -40.02
CA THR A 47 14.18 3.67 -39.48
C THR A 47 15.28 3.77 -40.55
N ALA A 48 16.26 4.64 -40.34
CA ALA A 48 17.48 4.72 -41.16
C ALA A 48 18.62 3.92 -40.51
N SER A 49 19.03 2.85 -41.20
CA SER A 49 20.11 1.94 -40.84
C SER A 49 21.50 2.58 -40.94
N ARG A 50 22.27 2.52 -39.85
CA ARG A 50 23.67 2.92 -39.76
C ARG A 50 24.58 1.73 -40.08
N LYS A 51 25.21 1.75 -41.25
CA LYS A 51 26.30 0.84 -41.66
C LYS A 51 27.47 0.94 -40.68
N ARG A 52 27.95 -0.18 -40.17
CA ARG A 52 29.32 -0.32 -39.64
C ARG A 52 30.06 -1.41 -40.42
N LYS A 53 31.22 -0.98 -40.90
CA LYS A 53 32.27 -1.69 -41.63
C LYS A 53 32.92 -2.70 -40.68
N VAL A 54 33.08 -3.94 -41.12
CA VAL A 54 33.92 -4.96 -40.47
C VAL A 54 35.05 -5.25 -41.44
N GLU A 55 36.28 -5.03 -40.98
CA GLU A 55 37.54 -5.42 -41.63
C GLU A 55 38.09 -6.66 -40.92
N ASP A 56 38.69 -7.53 -41.73
CA ASP A 56 39.32 -8.81 -41.41
C ASP A 56 40.48 -8.74 -40.41
N ALA A 57 40.69 -9.82 -39.65
CA ALA A 57 42.00 -10.40 -39.31
C ALA A 57 41.79 -11.72 -38.53
N SER A 58 42.03 -12.85 -39.19
CA SER A 58 43.16 -13.78 -38.99
C SER A 58 43.11 -14.69 -37.76
N ALA A 59 43.30 -15.97 -38.06
CA ALA A 59 43.44 -17.12 -37.17
C ALA A 59 44.66 -17.03 -36.26
N ASP A 60 44.58 -17.69 -35.10
CA ASP A 60 45.68 -18.51 -34.56
C ASP A 60 45.14 -19.52 -33.53
N ASP A 61 45.68 -20.74 -33.66
CA ASP A 61 45.57 -21.88 -32.75
C ASP A 61 46.05 -21.53 -31.34
N ASN A 62 45.29 -21.93 -30.32
CA ASN A 62 45.92 -22.46 -29.09
C ASN A 62 44.93 -23.31 -28.27
N ALA A 63 45.31 -24.57 -28.08
CA ALA A 63 44.67 -25.51 -27.18
C ALA A 63 45.05 -25.18 -25.73
N GLN A 64 44.07 -24.93 -24.86
CA GLN A 64 44.24 -25.08 -23.41
C GLN A 64 42.97 -25.65 -22.78
N GLU A 65 43.16 -26.75 -22.04
CA GLU A 65 42.21 -27.34 -21.09
C GLU A 65 41.54 -26.28 -20.22
N GLN A 66 40.23 -26.14 -20.35
CA GLN A 66 39.42 -25.40 -19.40
C GLN A 66 38.64 -26.37 -18.54
N VAL A 67 39.09 -26.46 -17.29
CA VAL A 67 38.40 -27.07 -16.17
C VAL A 67 37.00 -26.48 -16.10
N MET A 68 36.00 -27.36 -16.20
CA MET A 68 34.58 -27.04 -16.21
C MET A 68 34.18 -26.46 -14.85
N THR A 69 34.44 -25.17 -14.65
CA THR A 69 33.93 -24.42 -13.51
C THR A 69 32.44 -24.25 -13.79
N ILE A 70 31.65 -24.95 -12.99
CA ILE A 70 30.19 -24.87 -12.99
C ILE A 70 29.85 -23.45 -12.55
N PHE A 71 29.74 -22.53 -13.52
CA PHE A 71 29.22 -21.20 -13.28
C PHE A 71 27.76 -21.41 -12.93
N GLN A 72 27.46 -21.42 -11.62
CA GLN A 72 26.07 -21.34 -11.19
C GLN A 72 25.48 -20.10 -11.86
N PRO A 73 24.36 -20.20 -12.58
CA PRO A 73 23.66 -19.02 -13.03
C PRO A 73 23.30 -18.26 -11.77
N THR A 74 23.96 -17.11 -11.56
CA THR A 74 23.49 -16.12 -10.61
C THR A 74 22.11 -15.75 -11.10
N THR A 75 21.09 -16.32 -10.45
CA THR A 75 19.71 -15.86 -10.56
C THR A 75 19.77 -14.36 -10.43
N THR A 76 19.54 -13.66 -11.54
CA THR A 76 19.40 -12.22 -11.56
C THR A 76 18.07 -11.96 -10.87
N MET A 77 18.09 -12.00 -9.54
CA MET A 77 17.10 -11.30 -8.74
C MET A 77 17.15 -9.87 -9.28
N ALA A 78 16.01 -9.31 -9.66
CA ALA A 78 15.91 -7.89 -9.91
C ALA A 78 16.41 -7.19 -8.64
N THR A 79 17.68 -6.81 -8.66
CA THR A 79 18.38 -6.23 -7.53
C THR A 79 17.67 -4.93 -7.22
N SER A 80 17.45 -4.65 -5.94
CA SER A 80 17.13 -3.32 -5.45
C SER A 80 17.94 -2.29 -6.24
N GLU A 81 17.35 -1.66 -7.27
CA GLU A 81 17.90 -0.43 -7.80
C GLU A 81 18.06 0.44 -6.56
N GLN A 82 19.28 0.90 -6.29
CA GLN A 82 19.65 1.58 -5.05
C GLN A 82 18.87 2.89 -4.94
N LEU A 83 17.61 2.77 -4.55
CA LEU A 83 16.73 3.86 -4.25
C LEU A 83 17.32 4.51 -3.01
N ASN A 84 17.88 5.70 -3.20
CA ASN A 84 18.46 6.47 -2.13
C ASN A 84 17.33 7.11 -1.32
N PHE A 85 16.75 6.33 -0.41
CA PHE A 85 15.74 6.83 0.51
C PHE A 85 16.35 7.87 1.44
N ASN A 86 15.66 8.99 1.58
CA ASN A 86 15.99 9.96 2.60
C ASN A 86 15.86 9.33 4.03
N PRO A 87 16.48 9.97 5.05
CA PRO A 87 16.28 9.55 6.43
C PRO A 87 14.79 9.59 6.82
N PRO A 88 14.32 8.69 7.69
CA PRO A 88 12.95 8.76 8.22
C PRO A 88 12.66 10.11 8.85
N HIS A 89 11.51 10.70 8.51
CA HIS A 89 11.08 11.99 9.03
C HIS A 89 9.56 12.04 9.25
N PRO A 90 9.05 12.96 10.09
CA PRO A 90 7.61 13.22 10.20
C PRO A 90 7.02 13.60 8.84
N PRO A 91 5.72 13.30 8.57
CA PRO A 91 5.14 13.60 7.27
C PRO A 91 5.14 15.10 6.99
N GLN A 92 5.49 15.45 5.76
CA GLN A 92 5.35 16.80 5.22
C GLN A 92 4.01 16.91 4.47
N GLU A 93 3.56 18.13 4.18
CA GLU A 93 2.26 18.40 3.54
C GLU A 93 2.04 17.61 2.25
N ASN A 94 3.07 17.50 1.41
CA ASN A 94 3.03 16.70 0.17
C ASN A 94 2.75 15.21 0.42
N ALA A 95 3.33 14.62 1.47
CA ALA A 95 3.08 13.23 1.83
C ALA A 95 1.65 13.09 2.40
N ILE A 96 1.22 14.01 3.26
CA ILE A 96 -0.15 14.00 3.80
C ILE A 96 -1.18 14.06 2.67
N GLU A 97 -1.00 14.97 1.71
CA GLU A 97 -1.85 15.05 0.50
C GLU A 97 -1.89 13.73 -0.26
N ALA A 98 -0.72 13.14 -0.57
CA ALA A 98 -0.63 11.90 -1.33
C ALA A 98 -1.32 10.72 -0.62
N PHE A 99 -1.13 10.59 0.69
CA PHE A 99 -1.79 9.56 1.50
C PHE A 99 -3.29 9.80 1.67
N ASN A 100 -3.73 11.05 1.73
CA ASN A 100 -5.15 11.39 1.79
C ASN A 100 -5.89 11.05 0.49
N LEU A 101 -5.28 11.29 -0.67
CA LEU A 101 -5.83 10.85 -1.97
C LEU A 101 -6.06 9.33 -2.01
N LEU A 102 -5.15 8.57 -1.40
CA LEU A 102 -5.21 7.12 -1.33
C LEU A 102 -5.98 6.57 -0.13
N LEU A 103 -6.46 7.41 0.79
CA LEU A 103 -7.04 6.96 2.05
C LEU A 103 -8.15 5.88 1.86
N PRO A 104 -9.13 6.04 0.95
CA PRO A 104 -10.13 4.99 0.71
C PRO A 104 -9.50 3.67 0.23
N THR A 105 -8.53 3.76 -0.69
CA THR A 105 -7.80 2.61 -1.23
C THR A 105 -6.98 1.90 -0.16
N LEU A 106 -6.28 2.65 0.70
CA LEU A 106 -5.49 2.10 1.80
C LEU A 106 -6.35 1.30 2.77
N LYS A 107 -7.49 1.86 3.18
CA LYS A 107 -8.43 1.17 4.06
C LYS A 107 -8.97 -0.12 3.43
N SER A 108 -9.33 -0.05 2.15
CA SER A 108 -9.77 -1.21 1.36
C SER A 108 -8.70 -2.31 1.30
N GLU A 109 -7.47 -1.96 0.95
CA GLU A 109 -6.37 -2.93 0.79
C GLU A 109 -5.92 -3.52 2.13
N ILE A 110 -5.98 -2.77 3.24
CA ILE A 110 -5.74 -3.29 4.59
C ILE A 110 -6.79 -4.35 4.96
N VAL A 111 -8.08 -4.06 4.76
CA VAL A 111 -9.16 -5.02 5.06
C VAL A 111 -9.07 -6.25 4.16
N LYS A 112 -8.77 -6.05 2.87
CA LYS A 112 -8.58 -7.14 1.92
C LYS A 112 -7.38 -8.01 2.30
N SER A 113 -6.25 -7.41 2.67
CA SER A 113 -5.06 -8.11 3.16
C SER A 113 -5.38 -8.93 4.41
N ARG A 114 -6.05 -8.32 5.41
CA ARG A 114 -6.51 -9.03 6.61
C ARG A 114 -7.32 -10.26 6.25
N ARG A 115 -8.40 -10.10 5.48
CA ARG A 115 -9.29 -11.21 5.13
C ARG A 115 -8.59 -12.30 4.32
N HIS A 116 -7.66 -11.91 3.44
CA HIS A 116 -6.85 -12.86 2.69
C HIS A 116 -6.02 -13.71 3.66
N TRP A 117 -5.27 -13.07 4.56
CA TRP A 117 -4.40 -13.78 5.50
C TRP A 117 -5.15 -14.53 6.59
N ASP A 118 -6.29 -14.05 7.06
CA ASP A 118 -7.16 -14.79 8.00
C ASP A 118 -7.57 -16.17 7.43
N ALA A 119 -7.58 -16.35 6.10
CA ALA A 119 -7.86 -17.62 5.45
C ALA A 119 -6.62 -18.50 5.20
N HIS A 120 -5.40 -17.94 5.21
CA HIS A 120 -4.17 -18.65 4.81
C HIS A 120 -3.15 -18.77 5.95
N GLU A 121 -2.90 -17.69 6.68
CA GLU A 121 -2.02 -17.62 7.84
C GLU A 121 -2.56 -16.58 8.84
N PRO A 122 -3.49 -16.97 9.75
CA PRO A 122 -4.14 -16.05 10.68
C PRO A 122 -3.18 -15.33 11.64
N ARG A 123 -1.95 -15.83 11.82
CA ARG A 123 -0.95 -15.16 12.67
C ARG A 123 -0.53 -13.80 12.12
N MET A 124 -0.61 -13.61 10.79
CA MET A 124 -0.20 -12.39 10.10
C MET A 124 -0.89 -11.12 10.66
N TRP A 125 -2.18 -11.21 10.96
CA TRP A 125 -2.99 -10.12 11.51
C TRP A 125 -3.41 -10.36 12.97
N SER A 126 -2.69 -11.23 13.69
CA SER A 126 -3.01 -11.62 15.07
C SER A 126 -3.21 -10.44 16.03
N ARG A 127 -2.42 -9.37 15.89
CA ARG A 127 -2.55 -8.14 16.70
C ARG A 127 -3.88 -7.38 16.48
N ALA A 128 -4.58 -7.64 15.39
CA ALA A 128 -5.90 -7.08 15.09
C ALA A 128 -7.05 -8.10 15.25
N ALA A 129 -6.80 -9.30 15.78
CA ALA A 129 -7.80 -10.36 15.86
C ALA A 129 -9.06 -9.95 16.62
N GLY A 130 -8.95 -9.08 17.62
CA GLY A 130 -10.07 -8.57 18.42
C GLY A 130 -10.82 -7.39 17.81
N LEU A 131 -10.39 -6.86 16.65
CA LEU A 131 -10.94 -5.66 16.05
C LEU A 131 -11.89 -5.97 14.89
N SER A 132 -12.96 -5.18 14.78
CA SER A 132 -13.74 -5.12 13.54
C SER A 132 -12.95 -4.44 12.42
N ASP A 133 -13.33 -4.70 11.16
CA ASP A 133 -12.70 -4.03 10.01
C ASP A 133 -12.78 -2.50 10.13
N HIS A 134 -13.90 -1.99 10.64
CA HIS A 134 -14.11 -0.56 10.85
C HIS A 134 -13.16 0.03 11.90
N GLU A 135 -12.94 -0.66 13.02
CA GLU A 135 -11.99 -0.24 14.05
C GLU A 135 -10.54 -0.32 13.57
N LEU A 136 -10.21 -1.37 12.81
CA LEU A 136 -8.88 -1.56 12.24
C LEU A 136 -8.48 -0.38 11.34
N VAL A 137 -9.41 0.11 10.52
CA VAL A 137 -9.16 1.19 9.56
C VAL A 137 -9.68 2.55 10.02
N ALA A 138 -9.87 2.75 11.33
CA ALA A 138 -10.36 4.01 11.89
C ALA A 138 -9.33 5.15 11.90
N PHE A 139 -8.10 4.91 11.42
CA PHE A 139 -7.02 5.90 11.38
C PHE A 139 -7.32 7.10 10.47
N LYS A 140 -6.64 8.22 10.76
CA LYS A 140 -6.63 9.46 9.97
C LYS A 140 -5.20 9.83 9.60
N ILE A 141 -4.97 10.29 8.36
CA ILE A 141 -3.61 10.55 7.89
C ILE A 141 -2.94 11.67 8.68
N GLU A 142 -3.68 12.71 9.05
CA GLU A 142 -3.17 13.87 9.77
C GLU A 142 -2.67 13.55 11.19
N GLU A 143 -3.21 12.48 11.79
CA GLU A 143 -2.93 12.09 13.18
C GLU A 143 -2.04 10.84 13.25
N ASP A 144 -2.19 9.91 12.29
CA ASP A 144 -1.65 8.56 12.37
C ASP A 144 -0.54 8.26 11.35
N LEU A 145 -0.31 9.10 10.33
CA LEU A 145 0.90 8.98 9.52
C LEU A 145 2.07 9.54 10.33
N VAL A 146 2.87 8.67 10.95
CA VAL A 146 3.87 9.10 11.95
C VAL A 146 5.27 9.30 11.36
N GLU A 147 5.60 8.55 10.31
CA GLU A 147 6.94 8.55 9.74
C GLU A 147 6.86 8.25 8.23
N VAL A 148 7.64 8.98 7.46
CA VAL A 148 7.70 8.89 6.00
C VAL A 148 9.16 8.79 5.54
N ARG A 149 9.38 8.05 4.47
CA ARG A 149 10.60 8.09 3.66
C ARG A 149 10.24 8.19 2.20
N SER A 150 11.10 8.81 1.41
CA SER A 150 10.90 8.91 -0.03
C SER A 150 12.21 8.70 -0.79
N ALA A 151 12.10 8.15 -1.98
CA ALA A 151 13.19 8.04 -2.93
C ALA A 151 12.69 8.43 -4.32
N ALA A 152 13.46 9.27 -5.01
CA ALA A 152 13.20 9.59 -6.40
C ALA A 152 13.62 8.43 -7.31
N THR A 153 12.83 8.18 -8.34
CA THR A 153 13.07 7.20 -9.40
C THR A 153 13.03 7.87 -10.77
N SER A 154 13.33 7.14 -11.83
CA SER A 154 13.22 7.67 -13.21
C SER A 154 11.77 7.92 -13.66
N TYR A 155 10.78 7.35 -12.97
CA TYR A 155 9.37 7.36 -13.35
C TYR A 155 8.44 7.85 -12.22
N GLY A 156 8.98 8.54 -11.21
CA GLY A 156 8.22 9.12 -10.10
C GLY A 156 8.96 9.08 -8.77
N THR A 157 8.23 9.29 -7.68
CA THR A 157 8.71 9.21 -6.31
C THR A 157 8.05 8.04 -5.61
N ILE A 158 8.87 7.15 -5.03
CA ILE A 158 8.36 6.13 -4.13
C ILE A 158 8.31 6.74 -2.74
N ILE A 159 7.15 6.64 -2.09
CA ILE A 159 6.93 7.13 -0.74
C ILE A 159 6.54 5.94 0.14
N LEU A 160 7.29 5.75 1.21
CA LEU A 160 6.99 4.80 2.28
C LEU A 160 6.33 5.57 3.42
N GLY A 161 5.26 5.03 3.98
CA GLY A 161 4.57 5.60 5.14
C GLY A 161 4.39 4.56 6.24
N LYS A 162 4.71 4.96 7.47
CA LYS A 162 4.34 4.24 8.70
C LYS A 162 3.06 4.85 9.23
N ILE A 163 1.97 4.10 9.17
CA ILE A 163 0.64 4.51 9.63
C ILE A 163 0.32 3.78 10.91
N ARG A 164 0.04 4.51 11.97
CA ARG A 164 -0.44 3.97 13.23
C ARG A 164 -1.88 3.46 13.08
N LEU A 165 -2.19 2.34 13.72
CA LEU A 165 -3.54 1.79 13.81
C LEU A 165 -4.08 2.05 15.22
N PRO A 166 -4.96 3.06 15.43
CA PRO A 166 -5.41 3.46 16.77
C PRO A 166 -6.08 2.34 17.57
N GLY A 167 -6.74 1.41 16.88
CA GLY A 167 -7.38 0.25 17.51
C GLY A 167 -6.40 -0.81 18.00
N VAL A 168 -5.14 -0.81 17.53
CA VAL A 168 -4.15 -1.82 17.90
C VAL A 168 -3.26 -1.27 19.01
N LYS A 169 -3.55 -1.71 20.24
CA LYS A 169 -2.73 -1.42 21.41
C LYS A 169 -2.76 -2.63 22.35
N ASP A 170 -1.69 -3.41 22.31
CA ASP A 170 -1.53 -4.66 23.05
C ASP A 170 -0.28 -4.61 23.94
N GLU A 171 0.15 -5.78 24.43
CA GLU A 171 1.35 -5.91 25.27
C GLU A 171 2.65 -5.49 24.54
N GLU A 172 2.66 -5.53 23.21
CA GLU A 172 3.77 -5.06 22.37
C GLU A 172 3.69 -3.55 22.07
N GLY A 173 2.66 -2.86 22.57
CA GLY A 173 2.46 -1.43 22.42
C GLY A 173 1.53 -1.07 21.26
N GLU A 174 1.77 0.08 20.62
CA GLU A 174 0.99 0.52 19.47
C GLU A 174 1.29 -0.33 18.22
N GLY A 175 0.29 -0.47 17.34
CA GLY A 175 0.43 -1.16 16.06
C GLY A 175 0.60 -0.19 14.89
N PHE A 176 1.47 -0.56 13.94
CA PHE A 176 1.74 0.23 12.74
C PHE A 176 1.69 -0.64 11.49
N VAL A 177 1.21 -0.10 10.38
CA VAL A 177 1.35 -0.70 9.05
C VAL A 177 2.32 0.13 8.23
N HIS A 178 3.20 -0.54 7.48
CA HIS A 178 4.06 0.14 6.52
C HIS A 178 3.44 0.00 5.13
N VAL A 179 3.34 1.12 4.45
CA VAL A 179 2.68 1.25 3.16
C VAL A 179 3.67 1.82 2.16
N ARG A 180 3.67 1.28 0.94
CA ARG A 180 4.41 1.84 -0.19
C ARG A 180 3.42 2.41 -1.21
N ILE A 181 3.62 3.66 -1.58
CA ILE A 181 2.86 4.34 -2.63
C ILE A 181 3.83 4.89 -3.69
N HIS A 182 3.31 5.12 -4.88
CA HIS A 182 4.04 5.68 -6.00
C HIS A 182 3.36 6.98 -6.46
N ASP A 183 4.13 8.07 -6.47
CA ASP A 183 3.71 9.40 -6.94
C ASP A 183 4.40 9.71 -8.28
N PRO A 184 3.69 9.63 -9.44
CA PRO A 184 4.28 9.82 -10.76
C PRO A 184 4.76 11.26 -11.03
N PRO A 185 5.71 11.46 -11.95
CA PRO A 185 6.30 12.76 -12.24
C PRO A 185 5.33 13.61 -13.04
N ASN A 186 5.15 14.86 -12.60
CA ASN A 186 4.09 15.77 -13.02
C ASN A 186 2.73 15.26 -12.55
N ARG A 187 2.13 15.89 -11.52
CA ARG A 187 0.73 15.71 -11.08
C ARG A 187 -0.27 16.03 -12.22
N GLY A 188 -0.19 15.25 -13.30
CA GLY A 188 -0.89 15.38 -14.57
C GLY A 188 -1.79 14.16 -14.75
N ALA A 189 -1.78 13.52 -15.93
CA ALA A 189 -2.73 12.47 -16.30
C ALA A 189 -2.72 11.18 -15.45
N GLU A 190 -1.79 11.04 -14.49
CA GLU A 190 -1.69 9.88 -13.61
C GLU A 190 -1.73 10.32 -12.14
N ASP A 191 -2.64 9.72 -11.37
CA ASP A 191 -2.77 9.94 -9.93
C ASP A 191 -1.78 9.09 -9.11
N VAL A 192 -1.57 9.48 -7.85
CA VAL A 192 -0.84 8.70 -6.84
C VAL A 192 -1.43 7.29 -6.75
N ARG A 193 -0.59 6.25 -6.74
CA ARG A 193 -1.03 4.84 -6.73
C ARG A 193 -0.56 4.12 -5.47
N PHE A 194 -1.46 3.34 -4.88
CA PHE A 194 -1.08 2.34 -3.89
C PHE A 194 -0.22 1.27 -4.58
N HIS A 195 0.91 0.92 -3.98
CA HIS A 195 1.76 -0.15 -4.48
C HIS A 195 1.59 -1.39 -3.62
N SER A 196 1.79 -1.27 -2.30
CA SER A 196 1.76 -2.44 -1.43
C SER A 196 1.75 -2.16 0.08
N LEU A 197 1.47 -3.23 0.84
CA LEU A 197 1.58 -3.30 2.29
C LEU A 197 2.76 -4.18 2.68
N PHE A 198 3.49 -3.78 3.71
CA PHE A 198 4.56 -4.59 4.26
C PHE A 198 4.00 -5.74 5.10
N THR A 199 4.41 -6.94 4.76
CA THR A 199 4.25 -8.15 5.59
C THR A 199 5.64 -8.71 5.90
N ASP A 200 5.82 -9.19 7.13
CA ASP A 200 7.10 -9.68 7.62
C ASP A 200 6.99 -11.16 7.95
N GLU A 201 7.73 -11.99 7.23
CA GLU A 201 7.95 -13.39 7.56
C GLU A 201 9.22 -13.50 8.41
N ILE A 202 9.05 -13.51 9.73
CA ILE A 202 10.18 -13.53 10.66
C ILE A 202 10.82 -14.91 10.60
N ARG A 203 12.11 -14.93 10.27
CA ARG A 203 12.96 -16.13 10.23
C ARG A 203 14.14 -15.96 11.19
N LYS A 204 14.61 -17.07 11.76
CA LYS A 204 15.84 -17.06 12.58
C LYS A 204 17.07 -16.91 11.69
N ASP A 205 17.09 -17.68 10.61
CA ASP A 205 18.10 -17.68 9.57
C ASP A 205 17.42 -17.67 8.19
N PRO A 206 18.07 -17.16 7.12
CA PRO A 206 17.46 -17.05 5.80
C PRO A 206 16.95 -18.38 5.22
N ASP A 207 17.64 -19.48 5.55
CA ASP A 207 17.32 -20.82 5.08
C ASP A 207 16.27 -21.54 5.94
N ASP A 208 15.94 -20.98 7.11
CA ASP A 208 14.97 -21.56 8.02
C ASP A 208 13.53 -21.23 7.60
N PRO A 209 12.56 -22.11 7.95
CA PRO A 209 11.15 -21.79 7.81
C PRO A 209 10.77 -20.58 8.70
N PRO A 210 9.79 -19.76 8.27
CA PRO A 210 9.28 -18.67 9.10
C PRO A 210 8.82 -19.15 10.47
N VAL A 211 9.30 -18.47 11.52
CA VAL A 211 8.89 -18.71 12.89
C VAL A 211 7.66 -17.90 13.27
N ASP A 212 7.46 -16.75 12.62
CA ASP A 212 6.32 -15.86 12.87
C ASP A 212 5.97 -15.05 11.60
N PHE A 213 4.75 -14.53 11.54
CA PHE A 213 4.21 -13.77 10.43
C PHE A 213 3.53 -12.51 10.96
N ARG A 214 3.90 -11.33 10.46
CA ARG A 214 3.38 -10.06 10.98
C ARG A 214 3.13 -9.01 9.90
N ALA A 215 1.88 -8.56 9.79
CA ALA A 215 1.52 -7.36 9.03
C ALA A 215 1.62 -6.09 9.89
N ILE A 216 1.29 -6.20 11.19
CA ILE A 216 1.28 -5.07 12.12
C ILE A 216 2.59 -4.99 12.89
N GLN A 217 3.36 -3.96 12.58
CA GLN A 217 4.68 -3.69 13.12
C GLN A 217 4.60 -2.97 14.46
N VAL A 218 5.69 -3.08 15.22
CA VAL A 218 5.93 -2.34 16.46
C VAL A 218 6.59 -0.98 16.16
N THR A 219 6.51 -0.03 17.09
CA THR A 219 7.01 1.35 16.92
C THR A 219 8.46 1.42 16.42
N ASN A 220 9.33 0.53 16.92
CA ASN A 220 10.76 0.51 16.63
C ASN A 220 11.14 -0.21 15.33
N LYS A 221 10.19 -0.85 14.63
CA LYS A 221 10.48 -1.45 13.31
C LYS A 221 10.82 -0.32 12.35
N PRO A 222 12.02 -0.31 11.73
CA PRO A 222 12.40 0.77 10.81
C PRO A 222 11.54 0.72 9.55
N LEU A 223 11.25 1.90 8.99
CA LEU A 223 10.59 2.02 7.71
C LEU A 223 11.62 1.82 6.60
N GLU A 224 11.72 0.61 6.07
CA GLU A 224 12.69 0.22 5.02
C GLU A 224 11.99 -0.13 3.71
N PHE A 225 12.76 -0.26 2.63
CA PHE A 225 12.20 -0.68 1.35
C PHE A 225 11.79 -2.16 1.39
N PHE A 226 10.63 -2.46 0.83
CA PHE A 226 10.10 -3.82 0.66
C PHE A 226 9.52 -4.00 -0.73
N ASN A 227 9.52 -5.25 -1.23
CA ASN A 227 9.13 -5.59 -2.60
C ASN A 227 7.70 -6.08 -2.75
N GLU A 228 7.12 -6.70 -1.71
CA GLU A 228 5.71 -7.11 -1.69
C GLU A 228 4.79 -5.93 -1.87
#